data_AF-A0A098TKY5-F1
#
_entry.id   AF-A0A098TKY5-F1
#
_cell.length_a   1.000
_cell.length_b   1.000
_cell.length_c   1.000
_cell.angle_alpha   90.00
_cell.angle_beta   90.00
_cell.angle_gamma   90.00
#
_symmetry.space_group_name_H-M   'P 1'
#
loop_
_entity.id
_entity.type
_entity.pdbx_description
1 polymer ?
#
loop_
_entity_poly.entity_id
_entity_poly.type
_entity_poly.pdbx_seq_one_letter_code
_entity_poly.pdbx_strand_id
1 'polypeptide(L)'
;MAIQDVVSNTFQAIAMAVLTILIFLQDWRSTLIPTLSMPIAMLGSLSVILGLGFELNLLTLFGIILAIGTVTDDAVVIVESIKVKLEEGARPLQAALDSMRELSGATIASALTQLAVFLPVCFFPGTTGIVYRQFAVTLSAAIVFSTFNALTLSPTLGALLLRPPGQANTIIDRGVNFLFGWLFRGFNVVFGAIEGFYGWLIEKLTQMRLLVMVIFIGGLLATVFMYQQVPSGFIPEEDQGYAFVIGQSPPDVSLSYTRNEVAKVNQILQDFPEIKSNLGIAGYGFDGNGYNQYLVFLNFQPWEDRPAPGQTAFGVLRRLNARLRKEITGSRPVAVNAPPVDGLSTTGGFEFQLQNRGGCPLKP
;
A
#
# COMPACT_ATOMS: atom_id res chain seq x y z
N MET A 1 -6.28 -13.99 6.82
CA MET A 1 -4.93 -14.01 6.21
C MET A 1 -4.53 -12.62 5.74
N ALA A 2 -5.21 -11.98 4.78
CA ALA A 2 -4.83 -10.63 4.31
C ALA A 2 -4.56 -9.59 5.44
N ILE A 3 -5.42 -9.50 6.47
CA ILE A 3 -5.17 -8.58 7.61
C ILE A 3 -3.95 -9.01 8.45
N GLN A 4 -3.75 -10.32 8.65
CA GLN A 4 -2.57 -10.83 9.39
C GLN A 4 -1.28 -10.58 8.61
N ASP A 5 -1.31 -10.75 7.29
CA ASP A 5 -0.18 -10.45 6.41
C ASP A 5 0.13 -8.95 6.42
N VAL A 6 -0.89 -8.10 6.37
CA VAL A 6 -0.72 -6.65 6.47
C VAL A 6 -0.17 -6.24 7.84
N VAL A 7 -0.61 -6.85 8.94
CA VAL A 7 -0.07 -6.60 10.28
C VAL A 7 1.39 -7.08 10.38
N SER A 8 1.72 -8.26 9.85
CA SER A 8 3.09 -8.77 9.77
C SER A 8 3.98 -7.83 8.95
N ASN A 9 3.50 -7.40 7.78
CA ASN A 9 4.19 -6.44 6.91
C ASN A 9 4.35 -5.08 7.58
N THR A 10 3.37 -4.64 8.38
CA THR A 10 3.48 -3.41 9.17
C THR A 10 4.61 -3.52 10.19
N PHE A 11 4.72 -4.65 10.89
CA PHE A 11 5.82 -4.88 11.82
C PHE A 11 7.18 -4.94 11.11
N GLN A 12 7.25 -5.59 9.95
CA GLN A 12 8.46 -5.61 9.11
C GLN A 12 8.82 -4.21 8.63
N ALA A 13 7.86 -3.40 8.19
CA ALA A 13 8.08 -2.02 7.77
C ALA A 13 8.62 -1.15 8.91
N ILE A 14 8.05 -1.27 10.11
CA ILE A 14 8.57 -0.59 11.31
C ILE A 14 10.00 -1.04 11.59
N ALA A 15 10.27 -2.35 11.58
CA ALA A 15 11.61 -2.88 11.83
C ALA A 15 12.63 -2.36 10.79
N MET A 16 12.26 -2.30 9.52
CA MET A 16 13.10 -1.75 8.45
C MET A 16 13.33 -0.24 8.59
N ALA A 17 12.30 0.52 8.97
CA ALA A 17 12.43 1.94 9.26
C ALA A 17 13.40 2.18 10.43
N VAL A 18 13.22 1.47 11.55
CA VAL A 18 14.11 1.53 12.72
C VAL A 18 15.55 1.16 12.36
N LEU A 19 15.73 0.09 11.58
CA LEU A 19 17.06 -0.33 11.12
C LEU A 19 17.73 0.73 10.26
N THR A 20 16.98 1.34 9.34
CA THR A 20 17.49 2.42 8.47
C THR A 20 17.92 3.62 9.31
N ILE A 21 17.07 4.06 10.25
CA ILE A 21 17.39 5.16 11.17
C ILE A 21 18.63 4.84 12.02
N LEU A 22 18.76 3.59 12.50
CA LEU A 22 19.92 3.15 13.28
C LEU A 22 21.22 3.24 12.48
N ILE A 23 21.19 2.87 11.20
CA ILE A 23 22.36 2.93 10.31
C ILE A 23 22.79 4.39 10.08
N PHE A 24 21.83 5.30 9.91
CA PHE A 24 22.11 6.73 9.69
C PHE A 24 22.56 7.46 10.97
N LEU A 25 21.81 7.32 12.07
CA LEU A 25 22.10 8.04 13.31
C LEU A 25 23.25 7.44 14.10
N GLN A 26 23.55 6.15 13.90
CA GLN A 26 24.61 5.36 14.57
C GLN A 26 24.57 5.42 16.10
N ASP A 27 23.43 5.83 16.66
CA ASP A 27 23.18 5.91 18.09
C ASP A 27 21.80 5.33 18.41
N TRP A 28 21.78 4.37 19.33
CA TRP A 28 20.55 3.66 19.68
C TRP A 28 19.56 4.55 20.43
N ARG A 29 20.04 5.60 21.14
CA ARG A 29 19.16 6.53 21.87
C ARG A 29 18.50 7.51 20.93
N SER A 30 19.24 8.05 19.97
CA SER A 30 18.68 8.83 18.87
C SER A 30 17.63 8.04 18.11
N THR A 31 17.89 6.76 17.85
CA THR A 31 16.94 5.87 17.15
C THR A 31 15.69 5.55 17.98
N LEU A 32 15.81 5.49 19.31
CA LEU A 32 14.69 5.21 20.20
C LEU A 32 13.61 6.28 20.13
N ILE A 33 13.97 7.54 19.87
CA ILE A 33 13.02 8.66 19.84
C ILE A 33 12.01 8.51 18.68
N PRO A 34 12.41 8.37 17.40
CA PRO A 34 11.47 8.03 16.33
C PRO A 34 10.76 6.69 16.53
N THR A 35 11.45 5.71 17.12
CA THR A 35 10.88 4.37 17.39
C THR A 35 9.67 4.43 18.33
N LEU A 36 9.73 5.28 19.36
CA LEU A 36 8.61 5.51 20.26
C LEU A 36 7.55 6.43 19.65
N SER A 37 7.96 7.36 18.78
CA SER A 37 7.05 8.30 18.13
C SER A 37 6.08 7.61 17.15
N MET A 38 6.60 6.65 16.37
CA MET A 38 5.85 5.92 15.35
C MET A 38 4.55 5.27 15.88
N PRO A 39 4.57 4.38 16.89
CA PRO A 39 3.36 3.73 17.39
C PRO A 39 2.34 4.73 17.95
N ILE A 40 2.79 5.82 18.56
CA ILE A 40 1.90 6.83 19.16
C ILE A 40 1.10 7.54 18.05
N ALA A 41 1.75 7.92 16.95
CA ALA A 41 1.05 8.55 15.83
C ALA A 41 0.09 7.59 15.13
N MET A 42 0.49 6.32 14.95
CA MET A 42 -0.36 5.27 14.39
C MET A 42 -1.59 5.02 15.27
N LEU A 43 -1.42 4.90 16.60
CA LEU A 43 -2.52 4.74 17.55
C LEU A 43 -3.45 5.97 17.59
N GLY A 44 -2.89 7.18 17.43
CA GLY A 44 -3.66 8.41 17.30
C GLY A 44 -4.54 8.39 16.05
N SER A 45 -3.97 8.00 14.91
CA SER A 45 -4.73 7.82 13.66
C SER A 45 -5.84 6.77 13.80
N LEU A 46 -5.51 5.61 14.37
CA LEU A 46 -6.47 4.55 14.68
C LEU A 46 -7.64 5.05 15.55
N SER A 47 -7.34 5.87 16.56
CA SER A 47 -8.36 6.44 17.44
C SER A 47 -9.32 7.37 16.67
N VAL A 48 -8.81 8.14 15.71
CA VAL A 48 -9.64 9.03 14.89
C VAL A 48 -10.54 8.25 13.94
N ILE A 49 -10.01 7.24 13.24
CA ILE A 49 -10.83 6.47 12.31
C ILE A 49 -11.93 5.68 13.05
N LEU A 50 -11.62 5.13 14.23
CA LEU A 50 -12.60 4.46 15.08
C LEU A 50 -13.63 5.46 15.62
N GLY A 51 -13.21 6.66 16.00
CA GLY A 51 -14.09 7.74 16.44
C GLY A 51 -15.04 8.27 15.36
N LEU A 52 -14.62 8.18 14.08
CA LEU A 52 -15.44 8.52 12.92
C LEU A 52 -16.32 7.36 12.42
N GLY A 53 -16.25 6.20 13.07
CA GLY A 53 -17.02 5.01 12.70
C GLY A 53 -16.49 4.28 11.45
N PHE A 54 -15.23 4.47 11.09
CA PHE A 54 -14.59 3.67 10.04
C PHE A 54 -14.10 2.33 10.60
N GLU A 55 -14.18 1.31 9.74
CA GLU A 55 -13.70 -0.03 10.04
C GLU A 55 -12.21 -0.17 9.70
N LEU A 56 -11.54 -1.06 10.42
CA LEU A 56 -10.19 -1.49 10.10
C LEU A 56 -10.22 -2.44 8.89
N ASN A 57 -9.78 -1.93 7.76
CA ASN A 57 -9.64 -2.67 6.51
C ASN A 57 -8.30 -2.41 5.83
N LEU A 58 -8.09 -3.07 4.69
CA LEU A 58 -6.86 -3.00 3.91
C LEU A 58 -6.48 -1.57 3.50
N LEU A 59 -7.44 -0.70 3.16
CA LEU A 59 -7.18 0.69 2.77
C LEU A 59 -6.73 1.54 3.97
N THR A 60 -7.39 1.39 5.12
CA THR A 60 -6.96 2.07 6.35
C THR A 60 -5.58 1.60 6.80
N LEU A 61 -5.28 0.30 6.69
CA LEU A 61 -3.97 -0.24 7.05
C LEU A 61 -2.88 0.25 6.09
N PHE A 62 -3.16 0.36 4.78
CA PHE A 62 -2.24 1.01 3.85
C PHE A 62 -2.00 2.48 4.20
N GLY A 63 -3.03 3.21 4.60
CA GLY A 63 -2.89 4.58 5.10
C GLY A 63 -1.92 4.65 6.30
N ILE A 64 -2.03 3.72 7.24
CA ILE A 64 -1.14 3.62 8.40
C ILE A 64 0.29 3.25 7.99
N ILE A 65 0.48 2.28 7.10
CA ILE A 65 1.82 1.88 6.63
C ILE A 65 2.51 3.02 5.90
N LEU A 66 1.80 3.72 5.01
CA LEU A 66 2.35 4.88 4.32
C LEU A 66 2.71 6.01 5.31
N ALA A 67 1.90 6.18 6.35
CA ALA A 67 2.15 7.18 7.38
C ALA A 67 3.44 6.92 8.17
N ILE A 68 3.95 5.68 8.25
CA ILE A 68 5.20 5.36 8.96
C ILE A 68 6.33 6.27 8.46
N GLY A 69 6.50 6.40 7.14
CA GLY A 69 7.55 7.24 6.56
C GLY A 69 7.39 8.71 6.93
N THR A 70 6.19 9.27 6.73
CA THR A 70 5.92 10.67 7.06
C THR A 70 6.08 10.96 8.56
N VAL A 71 5.72 10.00 9.42
CA VAL A 71 5.83 10.13 10.88
C VAL A 71 7.28 10.08 11.34
N THR A 72 8.09 9.21 10.72
CA THR A 72 9.52 9.12 11.06
C THR A 72 10.28 10.36 10.67
N ASP A 73 9.94 10.97 9.53
CA ASP A 73 10.68 12.13 9.00
C ASP A 73 10.68 13.30 10.00
N ASP A 74 9.52 13.64 10.56
CA ASP A 74 9.41 14.75 11.53
C ASP A 74 10.26 14.51 12.79
N ALA A 75 10.22 13.29 13.32
CA ALA A 75 10.96 12.92 14.54
C ALA A 75 12.48 12.85 14.27
N VAL A 76 12.90 12.34 13.12
CA VAL A 76 14.31 12.23 12.73
C VAL A 76 14.92 13.61 12.55
N VAL A 77 14.26 14.52 11.83
CA VAL A 77 14.76 15.89 11.59
C VAL A 77 15.00 16.64 12.91
N ILE A 78 14.09 16.49 13.88
CA ILE A 78 14.25 17.12 15.20
C ILE A 78 15.41 16.49 15.97
N VAL A 79 15.52 15.16 15.98
CA VAL A 79 16.61 14.45 16.68
C VAL A 79 17.97 14.78 16.08
N GLU A 80 18.05 14.86 14.76
CA GLU A 80 19.26 15.24 14.01
C GLU A 80 19.68 16.67 14.35
N SER A 81 18.76 17.63 14.32
CA SER A 81 19.06 19.02 14.69
C SER A 81 19.55 19.15 16.13
N ILE A 82 18.94 18.43 17.08
CA ILE A 82 19.40 18.40 18.48
C ILE A 82 20.80 17.81 18.56
N LYS A 83 21.09 16.75 17.81
CA LYS A 83 22.41 16.11 17.77
C LYS A 83 23.48 17.06 17.24
N VAL A 84 23.19 17.80 16.17
CA VAL A 84 24.10 18.82 15.64
C VAL A 84 24.40 19.90 16.69
N LYS A 85 23.39 20.43 17.38
CA LYS A 85 23.61 21.45 18.44
C LYS A 85 24.36 20.89 19.65
N LEU A 86 24.18 19.60 19.96
CA LEU A 86 24.97 18.91 20.99
C LEU A 86 26.44 18.76 20.58
N GLU A 87 26.72 18.52 19.29
CA GLU A 87 28.06 18.46 18.73
C GLU A 87 28.77 19.82 18.75
N GLU A 88 28.01 20.91 18.59
CA GLU A 88 28.47 22.29 18.79
C GLU A 88 28.73 22.66 20.27
N GLY A 89 28.40 21.77 21.21
CA GLY A 89 28.69 21.93 22.64
C GLY A 89 27.54 22.49 23.47
N ALA A 90 26.32 22.60 22.94
CA ALA A 90 25.16 23.02 23.72
C ALA A 90 24.77 21.98 24.78
N ARG A 91 24.14 22.42 25.88
CA ARG A 91 23.55 21.51 26.87
C ARG A 91 22.29 20.85 26.28
N PRO A 92 21.94 19.59 26.62
CA PRO A 92 20.81 18.87 26.01
C PRO A 92 19.48 19.62 25.99
N LEU A 93 19.10 20.26 27.11
CA LEU A 93 17.88 21.07 27.17
C LEU A 93 17.96 22.30 26.25
N GLN A 94 19.11 22.96 26.19
CA GLN A 94 19.32 24.13 25.36
C GLN A 94 19.33 23.76 23.87
N ALA A 95 20.00 22.66 23.51
CA ALA A 95 20.00 22.10 22.16
C ALA A 95 18.57 21.80 21.69
N ALA A 96 17.72 21.21 22.54
CA ALA A 96 16.31 20.98 22.23
C ALA A 96 15.53 22.28 22.02
N LEU A 97 15.67 23.26 22.92
CA LEU A 97 14.98 24.55 22.78
C LEU A 97 15.42 25.32 21.53
N ASP A 98 16.70 25.35 21.25
CA ASP A 98 17.25 26.06 20.09
C ASP A 98 16.89 25.35 18.79
N SER A 99 16.80 24.02 18.78
CA SER A 99 16.31 23.25 17.60
C SER A 99 14.83 23.54 17.35
N MET A 100 14.00 23.57 18.39
CA MET A 100 12.57 23.86 18.25
C MET A 100 12.28 25.29 17.77
N ARG A 101 13.11 26.27 18.15
CA ARG A 101 13.01 27.66 17.65
C ARG A 101 13.20 27.76 16.14
N GLU A 102 14.03 26.89 15.59
CA GLU A 102 14.37 26.87 14.17
C GLU A 102 13.37 26.01 13.37
N LEU A 103 13.01 24.85 13.89
CA LEU A 103 12.27 23.84 13.13
C LEU A 103 10.75 23.90 13.31
N SER A 104 10.22 24.45 14.41
CA SER A 104 8.77 24.43 14.66
C SER A 104 7.93 24.96 13.50
N GLY A 105 8.33 26.09 12.91
CA GLY A 105 7.67 26.66 11.73
C GLY A 105 7.77 25.77 10.50
N ALA A 106 8.95 25.17 10.26
CA ALA A 106 9.19 24.26 9.14
C ALA A 106 8.37 22.96 9.27
N THR A 107 8.30 22.37 10.46
CA THR A 107 7.51 21.17 10.74
C THR A 107 6.02 21.42 10.53
N ILE A 108 5.48 22.55 11.02
CA ILE A 108 4.06 22.91 10.80
C ILE A 108 3.79 23.16 9.31
N ALA A 109 4.69 23.87 8.60
CA ALA A 109 4.54 24.13 7.17
C ALA A 109 4.56 22.84 6.34
N SER A 110 5.45 21.89 6.68
CA SER A 110 5.51 20.57 6.08
C SER A 110 4.21 19.80 6.28
N ALA A 111 3.72 19.74 7.52
CA ALA A 111 2.46 19.06 7.86
C ALA A 111 1.26 19.65 7.12
N LEU A 112 1.15 20.98 7.07
CA LEU A 112 0.09 21.66 6.32
C LEU A 112 0.17 21.37 4.81
N THR A 113 1.37 21.27 4.25
CA THR A 113 1.58 20.93 2.85
C THR A 113 1.13 19.50 2.56
N GLN A 114 1.46 18.54 3.43
CA GLN A 114 0.98 17.17 3.32
C GLN A 114 -0.55 17.09 3.45
N LEU A 115 -1.13 17.79 4.43
CA LEU A 115 -2.59 17.88 4.59
C LEU A 115 -3.27 18.51 3.39
N ALA A 116 -2.67 19.51 2.73
CA ALA A 116 -3.22 20.14 1.53
C ALA A 116 -3.34 19.16 0.35
N VAL A 117 -2.52 18.10 0.30
CA VAL A 117 -2.59 17.06 -0.72
C VAL A 117 -3.70 16.04 -0.41
N PHE A 118 -3.82 15.62 0.85
CA PHE A 118 -4.71 14.51 1.21
C PHE A 118 -6.12 14.94 1.64
N LEU A 119 -6.27 16.09 2.29
CA LEU A 119 -7.58 16.54 2.77
C LEU A 119 -8.62 16.73 1.64
N PRO A 120 -8.28 17.25 0.44
CA PRO A 120 -9.23 17.37 -0.67
C PRO A 120 -9.82 16.02 -1.11
N VAL A 121 -9.05 14.94 -0.98
CA VAL A 121 -9.45 13.59 -1.40
C VAL A 121 -10.66 13.09 -0.59
N CYS A 122 -10.83 13.55 0.64
CA CYS A 122 -11.98 13.23 1.49
C CYS A 122 -13.32 13.71 0.92
N PHE A 123 -13.29 14.69 0.01
CA PHE A 123 -14.48 15.31 -0.59
C PHE A 123 -14.82 14.76 -1.97
N PHE A 124 -14.10 13.76 -2.46
CA PHE A 124 -14.40 13.17 -3.76
C PHE A 124 -15.76 12.45 -3.72
N PRO A 125 -16.67 12.70 -4.68
CA PRO A 125 -17.96 12.02 -4.74
C PRO A 125 -17.84 10.62 -5.33
N GLY A 126 -18.89 9.81 -5.17
CA GLY A 126 -19.02 8.49 -5.78
C GLY A 126 -18.30 7.37 -5.02
N THR A 127 -18.31 6.17 -5.61
CA THR A 127 -17.70 4.95 -5.04
C THR A 127 -16.20 5.09 -4.86
N THR A 128 -15.51 5.72 -5.82
CA THR A 128 -14.09 6.09 -5.75
C THR A 128 -13.79 6.95 -4.52
N GLY A 129 -14.67 7.91 -4.22
CA GLY A 129 -14.52 8.76 -3.04
C GLY A 129 -14.63 8.01 -1.73
N ILE A 130 -15.53 7.02 -1.62
CA ILE A 130 -15.68 6.19 -0.41
C ILE A 130 -14.40 5.41 -0.11
N VAL A 131 -13.80 4.81 -1.15
CA VAL A 131 -12.54 4.07 -1.09
C VAL A 131 -11.40 4.99 -0.63
N TYR A 132 -11.22 6.14 -1.30
CA TYR A 132 -10.11 7.03 -0.97
C TYR A 132 -10.29 7.82 0.32
N ARG A 133 -11.52 8.07 0.79
CA ARG A 133 -11.79 8.81 2.02
C ARG A 133 -11.21 8.10 3.24
N GLN A 134 -11.36 6.78 3.33
CA GLN A 134 -10.82 6.01 4.46
C GLN A 134 -9.29 6.12 4.51
N PHE A 135 -8.63 5.97 3.36
CA PHE A 135 -7.18 6.15 3.22
C PHE A 135 -6.74 7.57 3.59
N ALA A 136 -7.39 8.59 3.02
CA ALA A 136 -7.03 10.00 3.20
C ALA A 136 -7.22 10.48 4.64
N VAL A 137 -8.32 10.10 5.30
CA VAL A 137 -8.57 10.45 6.71
C VAL A 137 -7.54 9.79 7.63
N THR A 138 -7.23 8.51 7.39
CA THR A 138 -6.24 7.78 8.20
C THR A 138 -4.87 8.45 8.12
N LEU A 139 -4.42 8.78 6.92
CA LEU A 139 -3.13 9.43 6.70
C LEU A 139 -3.11 10.86 7.27
N SER A 140 -4.17 11.64 7.03
CA SER A 140 -4.29 13.00 7.57
C SER A 140 -4.25 13.02 9.09
N ALA A 141 -4.96 12.09 9.74
CA ALA A 141 -4.92 11.94 11.19
C ALA A 141 -3.52 11.58 11.67
N ALA A 142 -2.84 10.65 11.00
CA ALA A 142 -1.46 10.26 11.34
C ALA A 142 -0.48 11.44 11.23
N ILE A 143 -0.61 12.29 10.20
CA ILE A 143 0.21 13.51 10.03
C ILE A 143 -0.03 14.49 11.19
N VAL A 144 -1.29 14.70 11.59
CA VAL A 144 -1.63 15.59 12.71
C VAL A 144 -1.01 15.09 14.02
N PHE A 145 -1.15 13.79 14.32
CA PHE A 145 -0.55 13.21 15.53
C PHE A 145 0.98 13.16 15.44
N SER A 146 1.56 12.94 14.26
CA SER A 146 3.01 13.04 14.01
C SER A 146 3.52 14.42 14.37
N THR A 147 2.91 15.45 13.77
CA THR A 147 3.31 16.85 13.98
C THR A 147 3.20 17.21 15.45
N PHE A 148 2.10 16.81 16.11
CA PHE A 148 1.93 17.03 17.54
C PHE A 148 3.06 16.37 18.35
N ASN A 149 3.40 15.12 18.03
CA ASN A 149 4.46 14.36 18.70
C ASN A 149 5.85 14.98 18.44
N ALA A 150 6.12 15.36 17.20
CA ALA A 150 7.33 16.05 16.78
C ALA A 150 7.52 17.36 17.55
N LEU A 151 6.47 18.17 17.70
CA LEU A 151 6.56 19.45 18.40
C LEU A 151 6.62 19.33 19.92
N THR A 152 6.25 18.18 20.51
CA THR A 152 6.10 18.02 21.95
C THR A 152 7.01 16.93 22.53
N LEU A 153 6.73 15.67 22.21
CA LEU A 153 7.39 14.52 22.80
C LEU A 153 8.80 14.33 22.24
N SER A 154 9.03 14.55 20.94
CA SER A 154 10.36 14.39 20.32
C SER A 154 11.46 15.28 20.93
N PRO A 155 11.27 16.62 21.10
CA PRO A 155 12.27 17.46 21.75
C PRO A 155 12.41 17.16 23.25
N THR A 156 11.33 16.74 23.90
CA THR A 156 11.37 16.34 25.32
C THR A 156 12.21 15.09 25.52
N LEU A 157 11.99 14.06 24.70
CA LEU A 157 12.80 12.84 24.70
C LEU A 157 14.23 13.12 24.26
N GLY A 158 14.43 14.01 23.29
CA GLY A 158 15.74 14.50 22.87
C GLY A 158 16.53 15.10 24.04
N ALA A 159 15.93 16.02 24.79
CA ALA A 159 16.56 16.64 25.95
C ALA A 159 16.87 15.66 27.10
N LEU A 160 16.07 14.59 27.25
CA LEU A 160 16.23 13.60 28.32
C LEU A 160 17.19 12.46 27.98
N LEU A 161 17.20 12.00 26.72
CA LEU A 161 17.90 10.78 26.30
C LEU A 161 19.24 11.08 25.60
N LEU A 162 19.30 12.15 24.80
CA LEU A 162 20.51 12.50 24.04
C LEU A 162 21.57 13.07 24.97
N ARG A 163 22.81 12.72 24.70
CA ARG A 163 23.97 13.16 25.48
C ARG A 163 25.01 13.84 24.58
N PRO A 164 25.80 14.78 25.11
CA PRO A 164 26.88 15.40 24.36
C PRO A 164 27.93 14.38 23.91
N PRO A 165 28.61 14.61 22.77
CA PRO A 165 29.70 13.77 22.31
C PRO A 165 30.82 13.70 23.37
N GLY A 166 31.32 12.49 23.62
CA GLY A 166 32.40 12.25 24.62
C GLY A 166 31.93 11.87 26.02
N GLN A 167 30.62 11.95 26.34
CA GLN A 167 30.06 11.41 27.59
C GLN A 167 29.38 10.04 27.43
N ALA A 168 29.43 9.45 26.23
CA ALA A 168 28.86 8.13 25.92
C ALA A 168 29.80 7.00 26.37
N ASN A 169 29.80 6.72 27.68
CA ASN A 169 30.55 5.60 28.29
C ASN A 169 29.61 4.54 28.88
N THR A 170 28.51 4.21 28.19
CA THR A 170 27.64 3.10 28.61
C THR A 170 28.16 1.77 28.07
N ILE A 171 27.93 0.67 28.79
CA ILE A 171 28.32 -0.70 28.39
C ILE A 171 27.73 -1.06 27.01
N ILE A 172 26.51 -0.59 26.74
CA ILE A 172 25.79 -0.79 25.47
C ILE A 172 26.49 -0.07 24.32
N ASP A 173 26.89 1.20 24.51
CA ASP A 173 27.56 1.99 23.48
C ASP A 173 28.92 1.36 23.08
N ARG A 174 29.64 0.80 24.07
CA ARG A 174 30.88 0.03 23.82
C ARG A 174 30.62 -1.28 23.10
N GLY A 175 29.56 -2.00 23.44
CA GLY A 175 29.17 -3.25 22.78
C GLY A 175 28.76 -3.05 21.32
N VAL A 176 27.96 -2.01 21.04
CA VAL A 176 27.55 -1.64 19.68
C VAL A 176 28.75 -1.20 18.86
N ASN A 177 29.64 -0.35 19.41
CA ASN A 177 30.83 0.11 18.70
C ASN A 177 31.85 -1.02 18.48
N PHE A 178 31.91 -2.03 19.37
CA PHE A 178 32.74 -3.21 19.17
C PHE A 178 32.21 -4.11 18.03
N LEU A 179 30.90 -4.34 17.96
CA LEU A 179 30.29 -5.20 16.95
C LEU A 179 30.16 -4.52 15.57
N PHE A 180 29.78 -3.23 15.55
CA PHE A 180 29.40 -2.49 14.34
C PHE A 180 30.29 -1.30 14.03
N GLY A 181 31.25 -0.91 14.88
CA GLY A 181 32.08 0.27 14.66
C GLY A 181 33.00 0.19 13.43
N TRP A 182 33.32 -1.01 12.93
CA TRP A 182 34.01 -1.17 11.66
C TRP A 182 33.08 -0.88 10.46
N LEU A 183 31.81 -1.30 10.55
CA LEU A 183 30.79 -1.01 9.55
C LEU A 183 30.45 0.49 9.52
N PHE A 184 30.26 1.12 10.68
CA PHE A 184 29.98 2.55 10.77
C PHE A 184 31.13 3.40 10.23
N ARG A 185 32.39 3.04 10.50
CA ARG A 185 33.54 3.71 9.90
C ARG A 185 33.57 3.57 8.38
N GLY A 186 33.29 2.37 7.86
CA GLY A 186 33.19 2.14 6.42
C GLY A 186 32.07 2.97 5.78
N PHE A 187 30.88 2.97 6.41
CA PHE A 187 29.74 3.78 5.99
C PHE A 187 30.09 5.26 5.97
N ASN A 188 30.67 5.81 7.03
CA ASN A 188 30.99 7.24 7.13
C ASN A 188 32.02 7.69 6.08
N VAL A 189 33.00 6.84 5.74
CA VAL A 189 33.96 7.15 4.67
C VAL A 189 33.28 7.22 3.30
N VAL A 190 32.41 6.24 3.00
CA VAL A 190 31.65 6.22 1.75
C VAL A 190 30.66 7.37 1.69
N PHE A 191 29.94 7.64 2.78
CA PHE A 191 28.97 8.70 2.90
C PHE A 191 29.62 10.07 2.70
N GLY A 192 30.75 10.34 3.37
CA GLY A 192 31.50 11.60 3.16
C GLY A 192 32.03 11.77 1.73
N ALA A 193 32.40 10.68 1.05
CA ALA A 193 32.76 10.72 -0.37
C ALA A 193 31.55 11.08 -1.26
N ILE A 194 30.38 10.55 -0.94
CA ILE A 194 29.12 10.87 -1.63
C ILE A 194 28.73 12.33 -1.41
N GLU A 195 28.80 12.82 -0.16
CA GLU A 195 28.52 14.24 0.16
C GLU A 195 29.45 15.19 -0.60
N GLY A 196 30.75 14.89 -0.64
CA GLY A 196 31.72 15.68 -1.40
C GLY A 196 31.45 15.69 -2.91
N PHE A 197 31.11 14.53 -3.48
CA PHE A 197 30.71 14.42 -4.89
C PHE A 197 29.41 15.18 -5.18
N TYR A 198 28.42 15.06 -4.31
CA TYR A 198 27.13 15.74 -4.42
C TYR A 198 27.29 17.26 -4.36
N GLY A 199 28.10 17.77 -3.43
CA GLY A 199 28.43 19.20 -3.33
C GLY A 199 29.10 19.73 -4.60
N TRP A 200 30.13 19.03 -5.09
CA TRP A 200 30.79 19.36 -6.35
C TRP A 200 29.82 19.38 -7.54
N LEU A 201 28.90 18.41 -7.59
CA LEU A 201 27.91 18.30 -8.66
C LEU A 201 26.92 19.48 -8.62
N ILE A 202 26.42 19.87 -7.45
CA ILE A 202 25.55 21.04 -7.31
C ILE A 202 26.26 22.30 -7.78
N GLU A 203 27.50 22.53 -7.34
CA GLU A 203 28.28 23.71 -7.74
C GLU A 203 28.44 23.79 -9.26
N LYS A 204 28.75 22.65 -9.91
CA LYS A 204 28.87 22.56 -11.36
C LYS A 204 27.54 22.75 -12.10
N LEU A 205 26.48 22.09 -11.65
CA LEU A 205 25.16 22.17 -12.29
C LEU A 205 24.54 23.56 -12.16
N THR A 206 24.74 24.24 -11.03
CA THR A 206 24.24 25.60 -10.80
C THR A 206 24.87 26.60 -11.76
N GLN A 207 26.14 26.39 -12.15
CA GLN A 207 26.80 27.19 -13.20
C GLN A 207 26.24 26.91 -14.60
N MET A 208 25.66 25.73 -14.83
CA MET A 208 25.08 25.29 -16.12
C MET A 208 23.56 25.46 -16.17
N ARG A 209 23.02 26.58 -15.66
CA ARG A 209 21.58 26.82 -15.50
C ARG A 209 20.72 26.52 -16.73
N LEU A 210 21.22 26.83 -17.94
CA LEU A 210 20.48 26.57 -19.18
C LEU A 210 20.30 25.09 -19.43
N LEU A 211 21.35 24.29 -19.24
CA LEU A 211 21.30 22.84 -19.39
C LEU A 211 20.35 22.23 -18.35
N VAL A 212 20.42 22.68 -17.09
CA VAL A 212 19.52 22.22 -16.03
C VAL A 212 18.06 22.56 -16.36
N MET A 213 17.78 23.77 -16.86
CA MET A 213 16.43 24.14 -17.29
C MET A 213 15.94 23.32 -18.48
N VAL A 214 16.79 23.04 -19.46
CA VAL A 214 16.44 22.17 -20.61
C VAL A 214 16.12 20.76 -20.14
N ILE A 215 16.93 20.19 -19.25
CA ILE A 215 16.67 18.86 -18.67
C ILE A 215 15.37 18.87 -17.88
N PHE A 216 15.12 19.92 -17.08
CA PHE A 216 13.89 20.07 -16.31
C PHE A 216 12.65 20.12 -17.21
N ILE A 217 12.66 20.97 -18.24
CA ILE A 217 11.57 21.06 -19.22
C ILE A 217 11.40 19.73 -19.98
N GLY A 218 12.50 19.11 -20.39
CA GLY A 218 12.49 17.79 -21.02
C GLY A 218 11.87 16.71 -20.11
N GLY A 219 12.20 16.75 -18.82
CA GLY A 219 11.61 15.87 -17.80
C GLY A 219 10.11 16.11 -17.62
N LEU A 220 9.66 17.37 -17.58
CA LEU A 220 8.23 17.69 -17.53
C LEU A 220 7.48 17.17 -18.77
N LEU A 221 8.03 17.35 -19.96
CA LEU A 221 7.45 16.83 -21.20
C LEU A 221 7.41 15.29 -21.20
N ALA A 222 8.48 14.65 -20.72
CA ALA A 222 8.53 13.20 -20.57
C ALA A 222 7.48 12.68 -19.58
N THR A 223 7.25 13.39 -18.46
CA THR A 223 6.21 13.05 -17.49
C THR A 223 4.82 13.12 -18.11
N VAL A 224 4.51 14.18 -18.89
CA VAL A 224 3.23 14.30 -19.59
C VAL A 224 3.07 13.20 -20.63
N PHE A 225 4.12 12.89 -21.38
CA PHE A 225 4.12 11.81 -22.36
C PHE A 225 3.89 10.44 -21.72
N MET A 226 4.56 10.15 -20.60
CA MET A 226 4.38 8.91 -19.85
C MET A 226 2.97 8.81 -19.29
N TYR A 227 2.42 9.89 -18.73
CA TYR A 227 1.06 9.92 -18.21
C TYR A 227 0.01 9.52 -19.25
N GLN A 228 0.21 9.87 -20.52
CA GLN A 228 -0.68 9.48 -21.62
C GLN A 228 -0.56 8.01 -22.02
N GLN A 229 0.55 7.33 -21.68
CA GLN A 229 0.77 5.92 -22.01
C GLN A 229 0.38 4.96 -20.90
N VAL A 230 0.33 5.41 -19.64
CA VAL A 230 -0.02 4.54 -18.51
C VAL A 230 -1.49 4.13 -18.64
N PRO A 231 -1.80 2.82 -18.73
CA PRO A 231 -3.18 2.35 -18.76
C PRO A 231 -3.89 2.67 -17.45
N SER A 232 -5.09 3.24 -17.53
CA SER A 232 -5.92 3.49 -16.36
C SER A 232 -6.61 2.20 -15.90
N GLY A 233 -6.53 1.90 -14.61
CA GLY A 233 -7.31 0.87 -13.94
C GLY A 233 -7.92 1.44 -12.67
N PHE A 234 -9.05 0.88 -12.21
CA PHE A 234 -9.70 1.34 -10.98
C PHE A 234 -9.07 0.70 -9.75
N ILE A 235 -9.21 -0.63 -9.61
CA ILE A 235 -8.60 -1.42 -8.55
C ILE A 235 -7.95 -2.63 -9.24
N PRO A 236 -6.70 -2.99 -8.91
CA PRO A 236 -6.05 -4.16 -9.49
C PRO A 236 -6.83 -5.43 -9.15
N GLU A 237 -6.90 -6.36 -10.10
CA GLU A 237 -7.45 -7.68 -9.81
C GLU A 237 -6.48 -8.45 -8.91
N GLU A 238 -7.03 -9.11 -7.89
CA GLU A 238 -6.25 -9.90 -6.93
C GLU A 238 -6.78 -11.34 -6.89
N ASP A 239 -5.92 -12.29 -6.50
CA ASP A 239 -6.34 -13.66 -6.20
C ASP A 239 -7.03 -13.70 -4.84
N GLN A 240 -8.36 -13.63 -4.85
CA GLN A 240 -9.20 -13.64 -3.64
C GLN A 240 -9.31 -15.05 -2.99
N GLY A 241 -8.69 -16.09 -3.57
CA GLY A 241 -8.80 -17.47 -3.08
C GLY A 241 -10.10 -18.18 -3.51
N TYR A 242 -10.96 -17.52 -4.27
CA TYR A 242 -12.15 -18.11 -4.87
C TYR A 242 -12.45 -17.50 -6.24
N ALA A 243 -13.23 -18.19 -7.05
CA ALA A 243 -13.63 -17.76 -8.39
C ALA A 243 -14.98 -18.35 -8.78
N PHE A 244 -15.49 -17.97 -9.94
CA PHE A 244 -16.79 -18.42 -10.44
C PHE A 244 -16.66 -19.05 -11.83
N VAL A 245 -17.47 -20.07 -12.12
CA VAL A 245 -17.79 -20.48 -13.50
C VAL A 245 -19.24 -20.12 -13.76
N ILE A 246 -19.45 -19.19 -14.67
CA ILE A 246 -20.77 -18.77 -15.12
C ILE A 246 -21.03 -19.49 -16.42
N GLY A 247 -22.18 -20.12 -16.55
CA GLY A 247 -22.52 -20.83 -17.78
C GLY A 247 -23.97 -20.66 -18.19
N GLN A 248 -24.16 -20.65 -19.49
CA GLN A 248 -25.48 -20.59 -20.11
C GLN A 248 -25.63 -21.71 -21.13
N SER A 249 -26.60 -22.58 -20.90
CA SER A 249 -27.11 -23.57 -21.84
C SER A 249 -27.98 -22.89 -22.91
N PRO A 250 -28.26 -23.56 -24.05
CA PRO A 250 -29.20 -23.06 -25.05
C PRO A 250 -30.56 -22.66 -24.43
N PRO A 251 -31.27 -21.69 -25.03
CA PRO A 251 -32.62 -21.34 -24.58
C PRO A 251 -33.55 -22.57 -24.62
N ASP A 252 -34.57 -22.56 -23.76
CA ASP A 252 -35.64 -23.57 -23.69
C ASP A 252 -35.23 -25.00 -23.28
N VAL A 253 -34.02 -25.19 -22.78
CA VAL A 253 -33.62 -26.48 -22.19
C VAL A 253 -34.21 -26.69 -20.79
N SER A 254 -34.40 -27.95 -20.41
CA SER A 254 -34.88 -28.31 -19.07
C SER A 254 -33.80 -28.11 -18.01
N LEU A 255 -34.20 -27.91 -16.74
CA LEU A 255 -33.27 -27.83 -15.62
C LEU A 255 -32.37 -29.08 -15.51
N SER A 256 -32.91 -30.25 -15.86
CA SER A 256 -32.15 -31.51 -15.86
C SER A 256 -31.02 -31.49 -16.89
N TYR A 257 -31.22 -30.87 -18.06
CA TYR A 257 -30.17 -30.69 -19.06
C TYR A 257 -29.03 -29.85 -18.49
N THR A 258 -29.36 -28.68 -17.92
CA THR A 258 -28.38 -27.78 -17.31
C THR A 258 -27.66 -28.43 -16.13
N ARG A 259 -28.36 -29.22 -15.31
CA ARG A 259 -27.75 -30.01 -14.23
C ARG A 259 -26.71 -31.02 -14.75
N ASN A 260 -26.97 -31.64 -15.90
CA ASN A 260 -25.99 -32.54 -16.53
C ASN A 260 -24.76 -31.78 -17.04
N GLU A 261 -24.93 -30.58 -17.60
CA GLU A 261 -23.80 -29.73 -17.98
C GLU A 261 -22.97 -29.29 -16.76
N VAL A 262 -23.62 -28.93 -15.65
CA VAL A 262 -22.93 -28.65 -14.37
C VAL A 262 -22.13 -29.87 -13.90
N ALA A 263 -22.67 -31.09 -14.03
CA ALA A 263 -21.95 -32.31 -13.66
C ALA A 263 -20.68 -32.52 -14.52
N LYS A 264 -20.73 -32.22 -15.82
CA LYS A 264 -19.56 -32.24 -16.71
C LYS A 264 -18.53 -31.19 -16.30
N VAL A 265 -18.97 -29.97 -15.98
CA VAL A 265 -18.08 -28.92 -15.46
C VAL A 265 -17.39 -29.41 -14.19
N ASN A 266 -18.13 -29.95 -13.23
CA ASN A 266 -17.59 -30.45 -11.97
C ASN A 266 -16.59 -31.59 -12.17
N GLN A 267 -16.78 -32.45 -13.16
CA GLN A 267 -15.82 -33.49 -13.52
C GLN A 267 -14.50 -32.90 -14.02
N ILE A 268 -14.55 -31.88 -14.88
CA ILE A 268 -13.34 -31.18 -15.37
C ILE A 268 -12.59 -30.50 -14.20
N LEU A 269 -13.34 -29.92 -13.25
CA LEU A 269 -12.75 -29.24 -12.09
C LEU A 269 -11.98 -30.18 -11.15
N GLN A 270 -12.28 -31.48 -11.14
CA GLN A 270 -11.55 -32.47 -10.33
C GLN A 270 -10.10 -32.67 -10.80
N ASP A 271 -9.81 -32.39 -12.06
CA ASP A 271 -8.46 -32.52 -12.62
C ASP A 271 -7.53 -31.36 -12.22
N PHE A 272 -8.05 -30.32 -11.56
CA PHE A 272 -7.29 -29.17 -11.11
C PHE A 272 -6.95 -29.29 -9.62
N PRO A 273 -5.70 -29.66 -9.26
CA PRO A 273 -5.31 -29.83 -7.86
C PRO A 273 -5.36 -28.52 -7.04
N GLU A 274 -5.35 -27.36 -7.71
CA GLU A 274 -5.45 -26.05 -7.07
C GLU A 274 -6.86 -25.75 -6.54
N ILE A 275 -7.88 -26.49 -6.99
CA ILE A 275 -9.27 -26.30 -6.57
C ILE A 275 -9.56 -27.23 -5.39
N LYS A 276 -9.84 -26.64 -4.23
CA LYS A 276 -10.14 -27.39 -2.99
C LYS A 276 -11.55 -27.96 -2.99
N SER A 277 -12.52 -27.13 -3.39
CA SER A 277 -13.93 -27.52 -3.43
C SER A 277 -14.67 -26.72 -4.48
N ASN A 278 -15.74 -27.29 -5.02
CA ASN A 278 -16.65 -26.61 -5.92
C ASN A 278 -18.11 -26.83 -5.51
N LEU A 279 -18.97 -25.88 -5.84
CA LEU A 279 -20.42 -25.97 -5.64
C LEU A 279 -21.13 -25.48 -6.89
N GLY A 280 -21.73 -26.40 -7.63
CA GLY A 280 -22.50 -26.10 -8.84
C GLY A 280 -24.00 -25.96 -8.55
N ILE A 281 -24.60 -24.85 -9.00
CA ILE A 281 -26.02 -24.55 -8.87
C ILE A 281 -26.60 -24.38 -10.28
N ALA A 282 -27.54 -25.25 -10.65
CA ALA A 282 -28.32 -25.12 -11.88
C ALA A 282 -29.61 -24.33 -11.60
N GLY A 283 -30.02 -23.46 -12.51
CA GLY A 283 -31.21 -22.61 -12.36
C GLY A 283 -30.92 -21.20 -11.86
N TYR A 284 -29.66 -20.87 -11.58
CA TYR A 284 -29.21 -19.62 -10.96
C TYR A 284 -28.01 -19.04 -11.71
N GLY A 285 -27.99 -17.71 -11.87
CA GLY A 285 -26.86 -16.94 -12.40
C GLY A 285 -26.85 -15.51 -11.85
N PHE A 286 -25.75 -14.79 -12.06
CA PHE A 286 -25.67 -13.38 -11.63
C PHE A 286 -26.62 -12.46 -12.40
N ASP A 287 -26.97 -12.82 -13.65
CA ASP A 287 -27.87 -12.05 -14.51
C ASP A 287 -29.37 -12.41 -14.33
N GLY A 288 -29.68 -13.37 -13.45
CA GLY A 288 -31.05 -13.82 -13.18
C GLY A 288 -31.18 -15.31 -12.89
N ASN A 289 -32.42 -15.76 -12.70
CA ASN A 289 -32.76 -17.17 -12.55
C ASN A 289 -33.38 -17.68 -13.86
N GLY A 290 -32.89 -18.82 -14.34
CA GLY A 290 -33.39 -19.44 -15.56
C GLY A 290 -32.97 -20.91 -15.65
N TYR A 291 -33.82 -21.76 -16.21
CA TYR A 291 -33.54 -23.20 -16.34
C TYR A 291 -32.29 -23.50 -17.17
N ASN A 292 -31.87 -22.57 -18.04
CA ASN A 292 -30.69 -22.64 -18.87
C ASN A 292 -29.44 -21.98 -18.26
N GLN A 293 -29.53 -21.40 -17.05
CA GLN A 293 -28.38 -20.75 -16.39
C GLN A 293 -27.82 -21.63 -15.28
N TYR A 294 -26.50 -21.55 -15.08
CA TYR A 294 -25.86 -22.15 -13.93
C TYR A 294 -24.65 -21.34 -13.47
N LEU A 295 -24.35 -21.49 -12.18
CA LEU A 295 -23.21 -20.89 -11.53
C LEU A 295 -22.46 -21.97 -10.75
N VAL A 296 -21.14 -22.02 -10.88
CA VAL A 296 -20.28 -22.88 -10.08
C VAL A 296 -19.34 -22.02 -9.25
N PHE A 297 -19.43 -22.14 -7.93
CA PHE A 297 -18.48 -21.53 -7.02
C PHE A 297 -17.23 -22.40 -6.94
N LEU A 298 -16.06 -21.79 -7.12
CA LEU A 298 -14.76 -22.43 -6.98
C LEU A 298 -14.09 -21.88 -5.73
N ASN A 299 -13.66 -22.77 -4.84
CA ASN A 299 -12.82 -22.41 -3.70
C ASN A 299 -11.44 -23.00 -3.94
N PHE A 300 -10.41 -22.17 -3.94
CA PHE A 300 -9.04 -22.62 -4.17
C PHE A 300 -8.41 -23.16 -2.88
N GLN A 301 -7.30 -23.89 -3.05
CA GLN A 301 -6.41 -24.20 -1.94
C GLN A 301 -5.81 -22.90 -1.35
N PRO A 302 -5.38 -22.89 -0.08
CA PRO A 302 -4.63 -21.77 0.48
C PRO A 302 -3.45 -21.35 -0.39
N TRP A 303 -3.08 -20.06 -0.37
CA TRP A 303 -1.99 -19.54 -1.20
C TRP A 303 -0.63 -20.22 -0.92
N GLU A 304 -0.40 -20.67 0.31
CA GLU A 304 0.80 -21.42 0.71
C GLU A 304 0.96 -22.73 -0.07
N ASP A 305 -0.14 -23.38 -0.43
CA ASP A 305 -0.17 -24.62 -1.22
C ASP A 305 -0.13 -24.37 -2.75
N ARG A 306 -0.12 -23.09 -3.17
CA ARG A 306 -0.15 -22.65 -4.57
C ARG A 306 0.97 -21.64 -4.91
N PRO A 307 2.25 -21.94 -4.65
CA PRO A 307 3.33 -20.95 -4.73
C PRO A 307 3.75 -20.59 -6.17
N ALA A 308 3.45 -21.43 -7.17
CA ALA A 308 3.91 -21.18 -8.54
C ALA A 308 3.06 -20.08 -9.22
N PRO A 309 3.65 -19.21 -10.06
CA PRO A 309 2.89 -18.18 -10.79
C PRO A 309 1.72 -18.72 -11.62
N GLY A 310 1.84 -19.96 -12.11
CA GLY A 310 0.76 -20.65 -12.83
C GLY A 310 -0.37 -21.18 -11.95
N GLN A 311 -0.19 -21.28 -10.63
CA GLN A 311 -1.18 -21.77 -9.66
C GLN A 311 -2.00 -20.64 -9.01
N THR A 312 -1.70 -19.39 -9.36
CA THR A 312 -2.55 -18.24 -9.07
C THR A 312 -3.94 -18.42 -9.70
N ALA A 313 -4.96 -17.78 -9.14
CA ALA A 313 -6.32 -17.79 -9.70
C ALA A 313 -6.29 -17.43 -11.19
N PHE A 314 -5.55 -16.39 -11.59
CA PHE A 314 -5.40 -16.00 -12.99
C PHE A 314 -4.83 -17.12 -13.88
N GLY A 315 -3.78 -17.80 -13.42
CA GLY A 315 -3.17 -18.92 -14.13
C GLY A 315 -4.11 -20.12 -14.27
N VAL A 316 -4.82 -20.46 -13.19
CA VAL A 316 -5.81 -21.54 -13.15
C VAL A 316 -6.99 -21.21 -14.06
N LEU A 317 -7.55 -20.01 -13.97
CA LEU A 317 -8.68 -19.55 -14.79
C LEU A 317 -8.35 -19.55 -16.28
N ARG A 318 -7.12 -19.18 -16.66
CA ARG A 318 -6.68 -19.24 -18.07
C ARG A 318 -6.67 -20.68 -18.59
N ARG A 319 -6.12 -21.63 -17.82
CA ARG A 319 -6.10 -23.06 -18.19
C ARG A 319 -7.52 -23.65 -18.22
N LEU A 320 -8.31 -23.33 -17.20
CA LEU A 320 -9.68 -23.81 -17.05
C LEU A 320 -10.55 -23.31 -18.21
N ASN A 321 -10.50 -22.02 -18.55
CA ASN A 321 -11.23 -21.48 -19.70
C ASN A 321 -10.83 -22.14 -21.04
N ALA A 322 -9.54 -22.44 -21.24
CA ALA A 322 -9.09 -23.12 -22.45
C ALA A 322 -9.68 -24.54 -22.56
N ARG A 323 -9.76 -25.25 -21.44
CA ARG A 323 -10.30 -26.62 -21.38
C ARG A 323 -11.82 -26.65 -21.50
N LEU A 324 -12.51 -25.77 -20.77
CA LEU A 324 -13.96 -25.61 -20.82
C LEU A 324 -14.46 -25.35 -22.23
N ARG A 325 -13.79 -24.47 -22.99
CA ARG A 325 -14.12 -24.19 -24.41
C ARG A 325 -13.95 -25.39 -25.34
N LYS A 326 -13.09 -26.34 -25.00
CA LYS A 326 -12.78 -27.51 -25.84
C LYS A 326 -13.68 -28.69 -25.52
N GLU A 327 -13.97 -28.93 -24.25
CA GLU A 327 -14.67 -30.14 -23.79
C GLU A 327 -16.18 -29.94 -23.62
N ILE A 328 -16.64 -28.71 -23.37
CA ILE A 328 -18.06 -28.42 -23.18
C ILE A 328 -18.63 -27.76 -24.43
N THR A 329 -19.47 -28.52 -25.14
CA THR A 329 -20.20 -28.05 -26.33
C THR A 329 -21.68 -27.79 -26.05
N GLY A 330 -22.23 -28.35 -24.97
CA GLY A 330 -23.66 -28.30 -24.62
C GLY A 330 -24.09 -27.02 -23.91
N SER A 331 -23.14 -26.20 -23.46
CA SER A 331 -23.34 -24.89 -22.83
C SER A 331 -22.13 -23.99 -23.08
N ARG A 332 -22.23 -22.72 -22.66
CA ARG A 332 -21.15 -21.73 -22.75
C ARG A 332 -20.62 -21.36 -21.36
N PRO A 333 -19.75 -22.20 -20.75
CA PRO A 333 -19.10 -21.86 -19.49
C PRO A 333 -17.94 -20.88 -19.69
N VAL A 334 -17.84 -19.89 -18.79
CA VAL A 334 -16.70 -18.98 -18.65
C VAL A 334 -16.32 -18.90 -17.18
N ALA A 335 -15.05 -19.16 -16.89
CA ALA A 335 -14.49 -18.99 -15.56
C ALA A 335 -13.99 -17.55 -15.39
N VAL A 336 -14.43 -16.87 -14.34
CA VAL A 336 -14.11 -15.47 -14.04
C VAL A 336 -13.57 -15.35 -12.61
N ASN A 337 -12.67 -14.39 -12.39
CA ASN A 337 -12.15 -14.12 -11.06
C ASN A 337 -13.20 -13.41 -10.21
N ALA A 338 -13.08 -13.53 -8.89
CA ALA A 338 -13.86 -12.71 -7.98
C ALA A 338 -13.44 -11.23 -8.09
N PRO A 339 -14.40 -10.28 -7.97
CA PRO A 339 -14.09 -8.86 -7.94
C PRO A 339 -13.25 -8.52 -6.69
N PRO A 340 -12.35 -7.52 -6.75
CA PRO A 340 -11.56 -7.11 -5.59
C PRO A 340 -12.37 -6.36 -4.52
N VAL A 341 -13.54 -5.83 -4.89
CA VAL A 341 -14.47 -5.15 -3.97
C VAL A 341 -15.88 -5.67 -4.22
N ASP A 342 -16.45 -6.27 -3.19
CA ASP A 342 -17.82 -6.77 -3.22
C ASP A 342 -18.82 -5.64 -3.47
N GLY A 343 -19.82 -5.90 -4.32
CA GLY A 343 -20.91 -4.97 -4.62
C GLY A 343 -20.62 -3.91 -5.67
N LEU A 344 -19.38 -3.79 -6.18
CA LEU A 344 -19.07 -2.91 -7.32
C LEU A 344 -19.28 -3.58 -8.68
N SER A 345 -19.02 -4.88 -8.78
CA SER A 345 -19.24 -5.70 -9.96
C SER A 345 -19.33 -7.17 -9.53
N THR A 346 -20.01 -8.01 -10.32
CA THR A 346 -20.10 -9.46 -10.08
C THR A 346 -19.00 -10.25 -10.79
N THR A 347 -18.38 -9.69 -11.83
CA THR A 347 -17.42 -10.41 -12.70
C THR A 347 -16.15 -9.62 -13.01
N GLY A 348 -16.00 -8.40 -12.50
CA GLY A 348 -14.89 -7.50 -12.82
C GLY A 348 -15.02 -6.88 -14.21
N GLY A 349 -13.94 -6.28 -14.73
CA GLY A 349 -13.91 -5.72 -16.08
C GLY A 349 -14.78 -4.47 -16.29
N PHE A 350 -15.33 -4.33 -17.50
CA PHE A 350 -16.18 -3.21 -17.91
C PHE A 350 -17.62 -3.67 -18.14
N GLU A 351 -18.59 -2.85 -17.71
CA GLU A 351 -20.00 -3.07 -17.94
C GLU A 351 -20.56 -1.93 -18.80
N PHE A 352 -21.39 -2.26 -19.79
CA PHE A 352 -22.10 -1.27 -20.60
C PHE A 352 -23.48 -1.79 -21.00
N GLN A 353 -24.44 -0.89 -21.11
CA GLN A 353 -25.79 -1.21 -21.57
C GLN A 353 -26.03 -0.59 -22.95
N LEU A 354 -26.35 -1.44 -23.93
CA LEU A 354 -26.73 -0.97 -25.26
C LEU A 354 -28.16 -0.45 -25.24
N GLN A 355 -28.32 0.87 -25.37
CA GLN A 355 -29.63 1.51 -25.34
C GLN A 355 -30.18 1.72 -26.75
N ASN A 356 -31.39 1.24 -27.01
CA ASN A 356 -32.15 1.59 -28.20
C ASN A 356 -32.78 2.98 -28.05
N ARG A 357 -32.07 4.01 -28.52
CA ARG A 357 -32.53 5.42 -28.46
C ARG A 357 -33.55 5.77 -29.55
N GLY A 358 -33.73 4.92 -30.57
CA GLY A 358 -34.57 5.21 -31.74
C GLY A 358 -36.05 4.81 -31.60
N GLY A 359 -36.43 4.18 -30.48
CA GLY A 359 -37.82 3.74 -30.24
C GLY A 359 -38.31 2.65 -31.20
N CYS A 360 -37.43 2.06 -32.02
CA CYS A 360 -37.81 0.97 -32.91
C CYS A 360 -38.17 -0.27 -32.07
N PRO A 361 -39.28 -0.96 -32.37
CA PRO A 361 -39.65 -2.17 -31.64
C PRO A 361 -38.54 -3.22 -31.77
N LEU A 362 -38.06 -3.71 -30.63
CA LEU A 362 -37.24 -4.92 -30.58
C LEU A 362 -38.14 -6.06 -31.01
N LYS A 363 -37.91 -6.63 -32.21
CA LYS A 363 -38.58 -7.88 -32.58
C LYS A 363 -38.15 -8.95 -31.58
N PRO A 364 -39.09 -9.70 -30.99
CA PRO A 364 -38.81 -10.73 -29.99
C PRO A 364 -37.94 -11.85 -30.54
#